data_AF-A0A7W0YDI1-F1
#
_entry.id   AF-A0A7W0YDI1-F1
#
_cell.length_a   1.000
_cell.length_b   1.000
_cell.length_c   1.000
_cell.angle_alpha   90.00
_cell.angle_beta   90.00
_cell.angle_gamma   90.00
#
_symmetry.space_group_name_H-M   'P 1'
#
loop_
_entity.id
_entity.type
_entity.pdbx_description
1 polymer ?
#
loop_
_entity_poly.entity_id
_entity_poly.type
_entity_poly.pdbx_seq_one_letter_code
_entity_poly.pdbx_strand_id
1 'polypeptide(L)'
;MKTKLITLAALGALALGSLALANDPADAGKDRPGGRGGRHNSFDKMTEQLNLTADQQAKVQPIIDLVKPQLETIRREALQKSKALMDNAKEQIRPILTPEQQKKLDEMRAGGRDEKGGRHGHRHGQDGDSGPDDQ
;
A
#
# COMPACT_ATOMS: atom_id res chain seq x y z
N MET A 1 17.05 -7.73 -32.58
CA MET A 1 17.41 -8.96 -31.84
C MET A 1 16.11 -9.58 -31.34
N LYS A 2 15.86 -10.87 -31.62
CA LYS A 2 14.57 -11.54 -31.42
C LYS A 2 14.55 -12.21 -30.04
N THR A 3 13.84 -11.66 -29.06
CA THR A 3 13.63 -12.31 -27.77
C THR A 3 12.49 -13.35 -27.90
N LYS A 4 12.81 -14.60 -27.58
CA LYS A 4 11.93 -15.76 -27.71
C LYS A 4 10.94 -15.80 -26.54
N LEU A 5 9.66 -15.89 -26.85
CA LEU A 5 8.56 -16.08 -25.89
C LEU A 5 8.65 -17.48 -25.26
N ILE A 6 8.67 -17.56 -23.93
CA ILE A 6 8.54 -18.81 -23.20
C ILE A 6 7.06 -18.99 -22.88
N THR A 7 6.40 -19.87 -23.65
CA THR A 7 5.02 -20.29 -23.47
C THR A 7 4.96 -21.28 -22.31
N LEU A 8 4.35 -20.91 -21.18
CA LEU A 8 4.03 -21.83 -20.09
C LEU A 8 2.54 -22.16 -20.18
N ALA A 9 2.26 -23.30 -20.81
CA ALA A 9 0.96 -23.92 -20.83
C ALA A 9 0.81 -24.88 -19.63
N ALA A 10 -0.43 -25.28 -19.38
CA ALA A 10 -0.89 -26.33 -18.45
C ALA A 10 -0.96 -25.93 -16.96
N LEU A 11 -2.02 -26.22 -16.19
CA LEU A 11 -3.19 -27.09 -16.38
C LEU A 11 -4.31 -26.60 -15.45
N GLY A 12 -5.54 -26.58 -15.98
CA GLY A 12 -6.74 -26.50 -15.16
C GLY A 12 -7.10 -27.87 -14.58
N ALA A 13 -7.63 -27.85 -13.36
CA ALA A 13 -8.75 -28.65 -12.86
C ALA A 13 -8.63 -28.76 -11.34
N LEU A 14 -9.56 -28.14 -10.60
CA LEU A 14 -10.06 -28.67 -9.34
C LEU A 14 -11.47 -28.15 -9.17
N ALA A 15 -12.42 -29.02 -9.50
CA ALA A 15 -13.83 -28.83 -9.26
C ALA A 15 -14.24 -29.59 -7.99
N LEU A 16 -15.30 -29.07 -7.37
CA LEU A 16 -16.24 -29.71 -6.44
C LEU A 16 -15.85 -29.78 -4.95
N GLY A 17 -16.76 -29.23 -4.13
CA GLY A 17 -16.88 -29.61 -2.73
C GLY A 17 -17.51 -28.54 -1.83
N SER A 18 -18.73 -28.09 -2.12
CA SER A 18 -19.53 -27.38 -1.13
C SER A 18 -19.96 -28.37 -0.04
N LEU A 19 -19.23 -28.41 1.07
CA LEU A 19 -19.71 -29.02 2.31
C LEU A 19 -19.80 -27.92 3.36
N ALA A 20 -21.03 -27.48 3.61
CA ALA A 20 -21.36 -26.63 4.73
C ALA A 20 -21.23 -27.45 6.02
N LEU A 21 -20.17 -27.19 6.78
CA LEU A 21 -20.14 -27.47 8.21
C LEU A 21 -20.07 -26.12 8.92
N ALA A 22 -21.03 -25.91 9.80
CA ALA A 22 -21.13 -24.74 10.65
C ALA A 22 -19.83 -24.55 11.44
N ASN A 23 -19.07 -23.52 11.09
CA ASN A 23 -18.08 -22.97 11.99
C ASN A 23 -18.75 -21.81 12.72
N ASP A 24 -19.03 -22.03 14.01
CA ASP A 24 -19.16 -20.95 14.98
C ASP A 24 -17.97 -19.98 14.78
N PRO A 25 -18.19 -18.69 14.51
CA PRO A 25 -17.12 -17.71 14.64
C PRO A 25 -16.88 -17.53 16.14
N ALA A 26 -16.14 -18.45 16.73
CA ALA A 26 -15.40 -18.19 17.95
C ALA A 26 -14.43 -17.05 17.65
N ASP A 27 -14.77 -15.91 18.22
CA ASP A 27 -13.92 -14.78 18.54
C ASP A 27 -12.46 -15.22 18.80
N ALA A 28 -11.64 -15.15 17.77
CA ALA A 28 -10.21 -15.39 17.85
C ALA A 28 -9.51 -14.29 17.07
N GLY A 29 -9.08 -13.30 17.84
CA GLY A 29 -8.51 -12.04 17.39
C GLY A 29 -7.55 -12.14 16.21
N LYS A 30 -7.69 -11.14 15.35
CA LYS A 30 -6.60 -10.56 14.57
C LYS A 30 -7.08 -9.18 14.09
N ASP A 31 -7.16 -8.26 15.04
CA ASP A 31 -6.68 -6.91 14.79
C ASP A 31 -5.22 -7.02 14.37
N ARG A 32 -4.97 -7.38 13.11
CA ARG A 32 -3.73 -7.00 12.45
C ARG A 32 -4.04 -5.59 11.98
N PRO A 33 -3.56 -4.53 12.65
CA PRO A 33 -3.58 -3.21 12.05
C PRO A 33 -2.87 -3.36 10.71
N GLY A 34 -3.68 -3.38 9.64
CA GLY A 34 -3.23 -3.61 8.28
C GLY A 34 -2.35 -2.46 7.86
N GLY A 35 -1.06 -2.57 8.16
CA GLY A 35 0.04 -2.12 7.32
C GLY A 35 -0.02 -0.70 6.76
N ARG A 36 -0.65 0.26 7.44
CA ARG A 36 -0.20 1.65 7.36
C ARG A 36 0.87 1.85 8.42
N GLY A 37 1.97 1.13 8.26
CA GLY A 37 3.22 1.57 8.86
C GLY A 37 3.44 2.97 8.31
N GLY A 38 3.23 3.98 9.15
CA GLY A 38 3.69 5.33 8.86
C GLY A 38 5.09 5.17 8.29
N ARG A 39 5.29 5.71 7.09
CA ARG A 39 6.59 5.74 6.43
C ARG A 39 7.49 6.57 7.33
N HIS A 40 7.99 5.98 8.41
CA HIS A 40 9.07 6.54 9.17
C HIS A 40 10.21 6.66 8.18
N ASN A 41 10.73 7.88 8.02
CA ASN A 41 11.86 8.10 7.16
C ASN A 41 12.96 7.16 7.64
N SER A 42 13.54 6.37 6.73
CA SER A 42 14.57 5.39 7.11
C SER A 42 15.73 6.03 7.87
N PHE A 43 15.97 7.32 7.64
CA PHE A 43 16.95 8.13 8.36
C PHE A 43 16.59 8.36 9.83
N ASP A 44 15.33 8.62 10.15
CA ASP A 44 14.90 8.89 11.54
C ASP A 44 15.09 7.61 12.39
N LYS A 45 14.78 6.44 11.82
CA LYS A 45 15.06 5.13 12.44
C LYS A 45 16.55 4.84 12.59
N MET A 46 17.36 5.23 11.59
CA MET A 46 18.81 5.04 11.64
C MET A 46 19.43 5.90 12.76
N THR A 47 19.01 7.16 12.89
CA THR A 47 19.51 8.04 13.95
C THR A 47 19.16 7.55 15.34
N GLU A 48 17.95 6.99 15.51
CA GLU A 48 17.53 6.35 16.77
C GLU A 48 18.37 5.10 17.08
N GLN A 49 18.59 4.23 16.10
CA GLN A 49 19.37 3.00 16.29
C GLN A 49 20.85 3.24 16.60
N LEU A 50 21.41 4.35 16.13
CA LEU A 50 22.81 4.70 16.36
C LEU A 50 23.05 5.41 17.70
N ASN A 51 22.00 5.70 18.48
CA ASN A 51 22.09 6.43 19.76
C ASN A 51 22.95 7.68 19.65
N LEU A 52 22.72 8.50 18.62
CA LEU A 52 23.53 9.69 18.35
C LEU A 52 23.43 10.70 19.50
N THR A 53 24.56 11.32 19.84
CA THR A 53 24.56 12.46 20.77
C THR A 53 23.93 13.69 20.10
N ALA A 54 23.55 14.70 20.90
CA ALA A 54 22.98 15.94 20.38
C ALA A 54 23.89 16.61 19.33
N ASP A 55 25.20 16.64 19.57
CA ASP A 55 26.18 17.20 18.64
C ASP A 55 26.30 16.41 17.33
N GLN A 56 26.17 15.08 17.40
CA GLN A 56 26.17 14.23 16.21
C GLN A 56 24.88 14.40 15.41
N GLN A 57 23.73 14.48 16.09
CA GLN A 57 22.44 14.72 15.45
C GLN A 57 22.42 16.07 14.73
N ALA A 58 22.95 17.14 15.36
CA ALA A 58 23.06 18.46 14.75
C ALA A 58 23.90 18.44 13.46
N LYS A 59 24.93 17.59 13.38
CA LYS A 59 25.77 17.43 12.18
C LYS A 59 25.12 16.57 11.09
N VAL A 60 24.29 15.61 11.48
CA VAL A 60 23.63 14.67 10.55
C VAL A 60 22.35 15.25 9.95
N GLN A 61 21.61 16.07 10.71
CA GLN A 61 20.35 16.68 10.29
C GLN A 61 20.42 17.38 8.91
N PRO A 62 21.41 18.26 8.62
CA PRO A 62 21.47 18.92 7.31
C PRO A 62 21.70 17.94 6.14
N ILE A 63 22.37 16.81 6.38
CA ILE A 63 22.56 15.76 5.37
C ILE A 63 21.22 15.07 5.09
N ILE A 64 20.46 14.76 6.15
CA ILE A 64 19.13 14.17 6.03
C ILE A 64 18.19 15.10 5.27
N ASP A 65 18.18 16.39 5.60
CA ASP A 65 17.30 17.39 4.98
C ASP A 65 17.59 17.57 3.48
N LEU A 66 18.86 17.45 3.07
CA LEU A 66 19.26 17.46 1.67
C LEU A 66 18.78 16.22 0.90
N VAL A 67 18.81 15.04 1.53
CA VAL A 67 18.56 13.75 0.86
C VAL A 67 17.07 13.37 0.83
N LYS A 68 16.30 13.72 1.88
CA LYS A 68 14.86 13.44 1.99
C LYS A 68 14.07 13.80 0.71
N PRO A 69 14.17 15.02 0.12
CA PRO A 69 13.40 15.37 -1.07
C PRO A 69 13.80 14.57 -2.31
N GLN A 70 15.09 14.23 -2.46
CA GLN A 70 15.58 13.43 -3.58
C GLN A 70 15.04 12.01 -3.52
N LEU A 71 15.04 11.41 -2.32
CA LEU A 71 14.51 10.07 -2.11
C LEU A 71 13.00 10.01 -2.38
N GLU A 72 12.24 11.02 -1.97
CA GLU A 72 10.81 11.09 -2.29
C GLU A 72 10.54 11.21 -3.79
N THR A 73 11.38 11.93 -4.52
CA THR A 73 11.31 11.98 -6.00
C THR A 73 11.59 10.61 -6.61
N ILE A 74 12.70 9.97 -6.24
CA ILE A 74 13.03 8.61 -6.71
C ILE A 74 11.89 7.63 -6.38
N ARG A 75 11.33 7.72 -5.18
CA ARG A 75 10.22 6.87 -4.75
C ARG A 75 8.98 7.08 -5.62
N ARG A 76 8.62 8.33 -5.92
CA ARG A 76 7.49 8.64 -6.80
C ARG A 76 7.70 8.08 -8.21
N GLU A 77 8.87 8.30 -8.78
CA GLU A 77 9.22 7.76 -10.10
C GLU A 77 9.20 6.23 -10.13
N ALA A 78 9.79 5.59 -9.12
CA ALA A 78 9.80 4.13 -9.00
C ALA A 78 8.38 3.56 -8.89
N LEU A 79 7.50 4.22 -8.10
CA LEU A 79 6.09 3.83 -7.99
C LEU A 79 5.35 3.98 -9.32
N GLN A 80 5.60 5.05 -10.07
CA GLN A 80 4.98 5.26 -11.38
C GLN A 80 5.45 4.20 -12.39
N LYS A 81 6.76 3.96 -12.49
CA LYS A 81 7.36 2.95 -13.37
C LYS A 81 6.87 1.54 -13.02
N SER A 82 6.85 1.20 -11.74
CA SER A 82 6.33 -0.09 -11.25
C SER A 82 4.86 -0.26 -11.59
N LYS A 83 4.03 0.78 -11.37
CA LYS A 83 2.61 0.74 -11.73
C LYS A 83 2.42 0.50 -13.23
N ALA A 84 3.14 1.23 -14.08
CA ALA A 84 3.07 1.08 -15.53
C ALA A 84 3.46 -0.33 -15.98
N LEU A 85 4.56 -0.88 -15.42
CA LEU A 85 4.99 -2.24 -15.70
C LEU A 85 3.94 -3.28 -15.30
N MET A 86 3.36 -3.13 -14.10
CA MET A 86 2.33 -4.04 -13.61
C MET A 86 1.04 -3.94 -14.43
N ASP A 87 0.65 -2.73 -14.84
CA ASP A 87 -0.55 -2.54 -15.66
C ASP A 87 -0.37 -3.16 -17.05
N ASN A 88 0.81 -3.00 -17.68
CA ASN A 88 1.14 -3.68 -18.93
C ASN A 88 1.17 -5.21 -18.80
N ALA A 89 1.75 -5.76 -17.72
CA ALA A 89 1.74 -7.21 -17.48
C ALA A 89 0.31 -7.74 -17.39
N LYS A 90 -0.59 -7.03 -16.69
CA LYS A 90 -2.01 -7.42 -16.60
C LYS A 90 -2.72 -7.36 -17.95
N GLU A 91 -2.36 -6.45 -18.85
CA GLU A 91 -2.91 -6.40 -20.21
C GLU A 91 -2.51 -7.64 -21.01
N GLN A 92 -1.25 -8.07 -20.91
CA GLN A 92 -0.77 -9.29 -21.58
C GLN A 92 -1.38 -10.56 -20.99
N ILE A 93 -1.66 -10.59 -19.69
CA ILE A 93 -2.30 -11.73 -19.01
C ILE A 93 -3.79 -11.82 -19.33
N ARG A 94 -4.49 -10.69 -19.45
CA ARG A 94 -5.95 -10.63 -19.64
C ARG A 94 -6.50 -11.58 -20.72
N PRO A 95 -5.93 -11.68 -21.95
CA PRO A 95 -6.46 -12.58 -22.99
C PRO A 95 -6.28 -14.07 -22.68
N ILE A 96 -5.43 -14.44 -21.72
CA ILE A 96 -5.18 -15.83 -21.29
C ILE A 96 -6.22 -16.27 -20.24
N LEU A 97 -6.90 -15.31 -19.61
CA LEU A 97 -7.86 -15.56 -18.54
C LEU A 97 -9.24 -15.95 -19.09
N THR A 98 -9.96 -16.79 -18.32
CA THR A 98 -11.38 -17.07 -18.57
C THR A 98 -12.25 -15.83 -18.32
N PRO A 99 -13.49 -15.77 -18.84
CA PRO A 99 -14.37 -14.62 -18.62
C PRO A 99 -14.60 -14.28 -17.14
N GLU A 100 -14.74 -15.30 -16.29
CA GLU A 100 -14.90 -15.14 -14.85
C GLU A 100 -13.65 -14.54 -14.19
N GLN A 101 -12.46 -15.00 -14.59
CA GLN A 101 -11.19 -14.47 -14.09
C GLN A 101 -10.93 -13.04 -14.57
N GLN A 102 -11.34 -12.69 -15.79
CA GLN A 102 -11.27 -11.32 -16.30
C GLN A 102 -12.16 -10.38 -15.48
N LYS A 103 -13.39 -10.81 -15.15
CA LYS A 103 -14.28 -10.06 -14.25
C LYS A 103 -13.62 -9.84 -12.90
N LYS A 104 -12.96 -10.87 -12.33
CA LYS A 104 -12.23 -10.72 -11.07
C LYS A 104 -11.06 -9.75 -11.15
N LEU A 105 -10.32 -9.77 -12.26
CA LEU A 105 -9.22 -8.83 -12.51
C LEU A 105 -9.72 -7.38 -12.58
N ASP A 106 -10.89 -7.14 -13.17
CA ASP A 106 -11.49 -5.81 -13.27
C ASP A 106 -12.01 -5.30 -11.92
N GLU A 107 -12.60 -6.15 -11.09
CA GLU A 107 -12.98 -5.81 -9.71
C GLU A 107 -11.76 -5.37 -8.88
N MET A 108 -10.64 -6.10 -8.98
CA MET A 108 -9.40 -5.74 -8.29
C MET A 108 -8.83 -4.38 -8.77
N ARG A 109 -9.01 -4.04 -10.05
CA ARG A 109 -8.60 -2.74 -10.60
C ARG A 109 -9.52 -1.58 -10.18
N ALA A 110 -10.79 -1.86 -9.91
CA ALA A 110 -11.76 -0.88 -9.44
C ALA A 110 -11.52 -0.53 -7.96
N GLY A 111 -11.43 -1.54 -7.08
CA GLY A 111 -11.28 -1.32 -5.64
C GLY A 111 -10.01 -0.54 -5.24
N GLY A 112 -8.91 -0.69 -6.00
CA GLY A 112 -7.68 0.07 -5.74
C GLY A 112 -7.73 1.56 -6.11
N ARG A 113 -8.75 2.02 -6.86
CA ARG A 113 -8.94 3.44 -7.19
C ARG A 113 -9.80 4.16 -6.15
N ASP A 114 -10.80 3.49 -5.60
CA ASP A 114 -11.75 4.10 -4.66
C ASP A 114 -11.15 4.32 -3.27
N GLU A 115 -10.24 3.45 -2.81
CA GLU A 115 -9.58 3.59 -1.50
C GLU A 115 -8.58 4.76 -1.40
N LYS A 116 -8.14 5.34 -2.52
CA LYS A 116 -7.27 6.53 -2.53
C LYS A 116 -8.04 7.85 -2.47
N GLY A 117 -9.35 7.86 -2.77
CA GLY A 117 -10.20 9.07 -2.72
C GLY A 117 -10.95 9.26 -1.40
N GLY A 118 -11.14 8.20 -0.60
CA GLY A 118 -12.10 8.20 0.53
C GLY A 118 -11.53 8.40 1.95
N ARG A 119 -10.25 8.76 2.13
CA ARG A 119 -9.65 8.94 3.49
C ARG A 119 -9.14 10.37 3.77
N HIS A 120 -9.81 11.38 3.22
CA HIS A 120 -9.65 12.79 3.62
C HIS A 120 -11.03 13.39 3.85
N GLY A 121 -11.50 13.30 5.09
CA GLY A 121 -12.78 13.87 5.50
C GLY A 121 -13.32 13.11 6.70
N HIS A 122 -12.69 13.31 7.87
CA HIS A 122 -13.28 13.18 9.21
C HIS A 122 -12.16 13.29 10.27
N ARG A 123 -11.54 14.47 10.41
CA ARG A 123 -10.76 14.81 11.62
C ARG A 123 -10.55 16.32 11.82
N HIS A 124 -11.63 17.06 12.09
CA HIS A 124 -11.68 18.31 12.89
C HIS A 124 -13.09 18.90 12.73
N GLY A 125 -13.81 19.41 13.72
CA GLY A 125 -13.43 19.72 15.10
C GLY A 125 -14.54 19.32 16.08
N GLN A 126 -14.15 18.52 17.06
CA GLN A 126 -14.67 18.64 18.42
C GLN A 126 -13.50 19.27 19.19
N ASP A 127 -13.81 20.18 20.11
CA ASP A 127 -12.92 20.93 21.01
C ASP A 127 -12.68 22.40 20.57
N GLY A 128 -13.47 23.26 21.19
CA GLY A 128 -13.43 24.71 21.09
C GLY A 128 -14.52 25.36 21.96
N ASP A 129 -14.66 24.87 23.19
CA ASP A 129 -15.33 25.59 24.27
C ASP A 129 -14.50 26.84 24.65
N SER A 130 -15.10 28.03 24.62
CA SER A 130 -14.83 29.21 25.50
C SER A 130 -15.54 30.49 25.00
N GLY A 131 -16.70 30.82 25.61
CA GLY A 131 -17.27 32.17 25.78
C GLY A 131 -18.06 32.77 24.60
N PRO A 132 -19.24 33.38 24.84
CA PRO A 132 -19.38 34.51 25.77
C PRO A 132 -20.60 34.40 26.70
N ASP A 133 -20.37 34.54 28.01
CA ASP A 133 -21.46 34.82 28.95
C ASP A 133 -21.46 36.32 29.28
N ASP A 134 -22.36 37.03 28.60
CA ASP A 134 -22.89 38.33 28.99
C ASP A 134 -23.76 38.19 30.25
N GLN A 135 -23.44 38.95 31.30
CA GLN A 135 -24.38 39.64 32.21
C GLN A 135 -23.65 40.53 33.22
#